data_AF-A0AAW2RQQ2-F1
#
_entry.id   AF-A0AAW2RQQ2-F1
#
_cell.length_a   1.000
_cell.length_b   1.000
_cell.length_c   1.000
_cell.angle_alpha   90.00
_cell.angle_beta   90.00
_cell.angle_gamma   90.00
#
_symmetry.space_group_name_H-M   'P 1'
#
loop_
_entity.id
_entity.type
_entity.pdbx_description
1 polymer ?
#
loop_
_entity_poly.entity_id
_entity_poly.type
_entity_poly.pdbx_seq_one_letter_code
_entity_poly.pdbx_strand_id
1 'polypeptide(L)'
;MDELEGVTKGHYERLPIQIEIDGRTVSAEAYYAHRSYAEALWKRNGEEGYNCYTEKVAKGYVKRKDRPRHLTFLDQIRLFVASGPESAQSG
;
A
#
# COMPACT_ATOMS: atom_id res chain seq x y z
N MET A 1 9.40 2.50 -14.15
CA MET A 1 8.43 2.48 -13.03
C MET A 1 8.38 1.11 -12.38
N ASP A 2 8.17 0.01 -13.13
CA ASP A 2 8.16 -1.37 -12.59
C ASP A 2 9.34 -1.75 -11.68
N GLU A 3 10.56 -1.33 -12.01
CA GLU A 3 11.74 -1.60 -11.18
C GLU A 3 11.67 -0.85 -9.83
N LEU A 4 11.24 0.41 -9.86
CA LEU A 4 11.04 1.24 -8.67
C LEU A 4 9.94 0.65 -7.78
N GLU A 5 8.84 0.24 -8.40
CA GLU A 5 7.69 -0.38 -7.73
C GLU A 5 7.91 -1.86 -7.42
N GLY A 6 9.08 -2.43 -7.77
CA GLY A 6 9.47 -3.79 -7.40
C GLY A 6 8.51 -4.87 -7.89
N VAL A 7 7.97 -4.75 -9.12
CA VAL A 7 7.01 -5.72 -9.69
C VAL A 7 7.59 -7.14 -9.71
N THR A 8 8.83 -7.29 -10.18
CA THR A 8 9.53 -8.59 -10.20
C THR A 8 9.91 -9.11 -8.82
N LYS A 9 9.81 -8.28 -7.78
CA LYS A 9 10.10 -8.61 -6.37
C LYS A 9 8.84 -8.91 -5.57
N GLY A 10 7.66 -8.89 -6.22
CA GLY A 10 6.38 -9.09 -5.55
C GLY A 10 6.02 -7.96 -4.58
N HIS A 11 6.57 -6.75 -4.76
CA HIS A 11 6.18 -5.59 -3.97
C HIS A 11 4.81 -5.11 -4.43
N TYR A 12 4.68 -4.70 -5.68
CA TYR A 12 3.41 -4.28 -6.26
C TYR A 12 3.11 -5.08 -7.54
N GLU A 13 1.84 -5.10 -7.95
CA GLU A 13 1.39 -5.63 -9.24
C GLU A 13 0.87 -4.47 -10.09
N ARG A 14 1.30 -4.41 -11.35
CA ARG A 14 0.76 -3.44 -12.31
C ARG A 14 -0.50 -4.01 -12.95
N LEU A 15 -1.62 -3.33 -12.76
CA LEU A 15 -2.92 -3.75 -13.29
C LEU A 15 -3.56 -2.61 -14.10
N PRO A 16 -4.34 -2.93 -15.15
CA PRO A 16 -5.05 -1.93 -15.92
C PRO A 16 -6.22 -1.36 -15.12
N ILE A 17 -6.47 -0.07 -15.30
CA ILE A 17 -7.60 0.65 -14.71
C ILE A 17 -8.27 1.54 -15.76
N GLN A 18 -9.52 1.92 -15.49
CA GLN A 18 -10.25 2.91 -16.26
C GLN A 18 -10.45 4.15 -15.38
N ILE A 19 -10.13 5.32 -15.92
CA ILE A 19 -10.25 6.60 -15.24
C ILE A 19 -11.24 7.46 -16.02
N GLU A 20 -12.18 8.11 -15.31
CA GLU A 20 -13.05 9.12 -15.89
C GLU A 20 -12.42 10.51 -15.73
N ILE A 21 -12.21 11.20 -16.84
CA ILE A 21 -11.65 12.57 -16.89
C ILE A 21 -12.52 13.39 -17.84
N ASP A 22 -13.14 14.46 -17.34
CA ASP A 22 -13.98 15.39 -18.12
C ASP A 22 -15.04 14.68 -19.00
N GLY A 23 -15.69 13.65 -18.44
CA GLY A 23 -16.72 12.87 -19.14
C GLY A 23 -16.19 11.86 -20.17
N ARG A 24 -14.87 11.61 -20.18
CA ARG A 24 -14.22 10.60 -21.04
C ARG A 24 -13.60 9.50 -20.19
N THR A 25 -13.77 8.27 -20.61
CA THR A 25 -13.09 7.11 -20.01
C THR A 25 -11.74 6.88 -20.69
N VAL A 26 -10.68 6.78 -19.89
CA VAL A 26 -9.30 6.59 -20.35
C VAL A 26 -8.70 5.36 -19.67
N SER A 27 -8.07 4.49 -20.45
CA SER A 27 -7.29 3.37 -19.94
C SER A 27 -5.96 3.84 -19.38
N ALA A 28 -5.61 3.39 -18.18
CA ALA A 28 -4.31 3.61 -17.55
C ALA A 28 -3.82 2.34 -16.84
N GLU A 29 -2.64 2.40 -16.24
CA GLU A 29 -2.09 1.36 -15.38
C GLU A 29 -1.83 1.92 -13.99
N ALA A 30 -2.10 1.12 -12.95
CA ALA A 30 -1.80 1.46 -11.57
C ALA A 30 -1.06 0.32 -10.86
N TYR A 31 -0.31 0.66 -9.83
CA TYR A 31 0.44 -0.28 -9.00
C TYR A 31 -0.36 -0.60 -7.73
N TYR A 32 -0.82 -1.84 -7.64
CA TYR A 32 -1.56 -2.36 -6.51
C TYR A 32 -0.64 -3.14 -5.58
N ALA A 33 -0.93 -3.14 -4.28
CA ALA A 33 -0.27 -4.06 -3.35
C ALA A 33 -0.33 -5.49 -3.91
N HIS A 34 0.77 -6.23 -3.86
CA HIS A 34 0.81 -7.57 -4.43
C HIS A 34 -0.21 -8.49 -3.72
N ARG A 35 -0.93 -9.31 -4.51
CA ARG A 35 -2.01 -10.19 -4.03
C ARG A 35 -1.64 -11.08 -2.84
N SER A 36 -0.35 -11.41 -2.68
CA SER A 36 0.14 -12.22 -1.56
C SER A 36 -0.04 -11.59 -0.19
N TYR A 37 -0.22 -10.27 -0.11
CA TYR A 37 -0.37 -9.57 1.16
C TYR A 37 -1.49 -8.51 1.15
N ALA A 38 -1.99 -8.10 -0.02
CA ALA A 38 -2.94 -7.00 -0.15
C ALA A 38 -4.19 -7.15 0.74
N GLU A 39 -4.84 -8.30 0.71
CA GLU A 39 -6.06 -8.56 1.49
C GLU A 39 -5.78 -8.49 3.00
N ALA A 40 -4.70 -9.12 3.47
CA ALA A 40 -4.35 -9.13 4.88
C ALA A 40 -3.98 -7.72 5.38
N LEU A 41 -3.30 -6.93 4.54
CA LEU A 41 -2.98 -5.54 4.82
C LEU A 41 -4.24 -4.66 4.91
N TRP A 42 -5.20 -4.85 4.00
CA TRP A 42 -6.47 -4.11 4.01
C TRP A 42 -7.30 -4.42 5.26
N LYS A 43 -7.44 -5.71 5.62
CA LYS A 43 -8.10 -6.13 6.87
C LYS A 43 -7.42 -5.56 8.11
N ARG A 44 -6.09 -5.57 8.14
CA ARG A 44 -5.30 -4.99 9.24
C ARG A 44 -5.54 -3.48 9.41
N ASN A 45 -5.88 -2.78 8.34
CA ASN A 45 -6.16 -1.36 8.33
C ASN A 45 -7.67 -1.04 8.41
N GLY A 46 -8.46 -1.95 8.99
CA GLY A 46 -9.88 -1.70 9.25
C GLY A 46 -10.75 -1.71 7.99
N GLU A 47 -10.25 -2.29 6.89
CA GLU A 47 -10.94 -2.34 5.61
C GLU A 47 -11.31 -0.95 5.04
N GLU A 48 -10.58 0.09 5.48
CA GLU A 48 -10.83 1.47 5.07
C GLU A 48 -10.19 1.77 3.69
N GLY A 49 -10.93 2.47 2.83
CA GLY A 49 -10.44 3.02 1.57
C GLY A 49 -10.43 4.55 1.60
N TYR A 50 -9.46 5.16 0.91
CA TYR A 50 -9.35 6.61 0.79
C TYR A 50 -9.63 7.06 -0.65
N ASN A 51 -10.39 8.14 -0.81
CA ASN A 51 -10.66 8.72 -2.13
C ASN A 51 -9.44 9.44 -2.71
N CYS A 52 -8.52 9.91 -1.86
CA CYS A 52 -7.27 10.52 -2.28
C CYS A 52 -6.18 10.40 -1.20
N TYR A 53 -4.93 10.49 -1.64
CA TYR A 53 -3.78 10.53 -0.74
C TYR A 53 -3.57 11.97 -0.23
N THR A 54 -4.04 12.24 0.99
CA THR A 54 -3.96 13.56 1.62
C THR A 54 -2.74 13.71 2.53
N GLU A 55 -2.41 14.93 2.94
CA GLU A 55 -1.38 15.19 3.95
C GLU A 55 -1.62 14.43 5.25
N LYS A 56 -2.89 14.22 5.64
CA LYS A 56 -3.26 13.42 6.82
C LYS A 56 -2.77 11.98 6.67
N VAL A 57 -2.99 11.36 5.51
CA VAL A 57 -2.51 10.01 5.20
C VAL A 57 -0.97 9.99 5.09
N ALA A 58 -0.38 11.05 4.53
CA ALA A 58 1.07 11.17 4.36
C ALA A 58 1.86 11.20 5.68
N LYS A 59 1.25 11.65 6.79
CA LYS A 59 1.89 11.63 8.12
C LYS A 59 2.32 10.24 8.58
N GLY A 60 1.62 9.18 8.15
CA GLY A 60 1.97 7.80 8.45
C GLY A 60 3.10 7.23 7.59
N TYR A 61 3.58 7.98 6.58
CA TYR A 61 4.59 7.47 5.64
C TYR A 61 5.99 7.45 6.25
N VAL A 62 6.53 6.24 6.42
CA VAL A 62 7.94 6.04 6.83
C VAL A 62 8.84 6.03 5.59
N LYS A 63 9.71 7.03 5.48
CA LYS A 63 10.71 7.16 4.40
C LYS A 63 11.65 5.97 4.42
N ARG A 64 12.09 5.53 3.24
CA ARG A 64 12.95 4.33 3.08
C ARG A 64 14.22 4.36 3.94
N LYS A 65 14.84 5.52 4.13
CA LYS A 65 16.06 5.69 4.95
C LYS A 65 15.85 5.40 6.44
N ASP A 66 14.61 5.55 6.92
CA ASP A 66 14.20 5.43 8.32
C ASP A 66 13.58 4.05 8.62
N ARG A 67 13.49 3.17 7.61
CA ARG A 67 13.01 1.78 7.77
C ARG A 67 14.10 0.87 8.33
N PRO A 68 13.75 -0.20 9.07
CA PRO A 68 14.71 -1.21 9.51
C PRO A 68 15.48 -1.80 8.32
N ARG A 69 16.81 -1.73 8.34
CA ARG A 69 17.67 -2.16 7.21
C ARG A 69 17.94 -3.66 7.16
N HIS A 70 17.72 -4.37 8.27
CA HIS A 70 17.94 -5.81 8.38
C HIS A 70 16.75 -6.64 7.89
N LEU A 71 15.64 -5.99 7.50
CA LEU A 71 14.41 -6.64 7.04
C LEU A 71 14.12 -6.25 5.60
N THR A 72 13.66 -7.23 4.80
CA THR A 72 13.16 -6.93 3.46
C THR A 72 11.83 -6.17 3.52
N PHE A 73 11.41 -5.58 2.40
CA PHE A 73 10.10 -4.94 2.28
C PHE A 73 8.95 -5.90 2.63
N LEU A 74 9.03 -7.15 2.15
CA LEU A 74 8.01 -8.17 2.43
C LEU A 74 8.04 -8.63 3.89
N ASP A 75 9.22 -8.72 4.52
CA ASP A 75 9.30 -9.05 5.95
C ASP A 75 8.66 -7.95 6.81
N GLN A 76 8.88 -6.68 6.47
CA GLN A 76 8.25 -5.56 7.16
C GLN A 76 6.72 -5.62 7.06
N ILE A 77 6.17 -5.94 5.88
CA ILE A 77 4.72 -6.12 5.70
C ILE A 77 4.19 -7.30 6.51
N ARG A 78 4.86 -8.45 6.45
CA ARG A 78 4.45 -9.65 7.20
C ARG A 78 4.42 -9.39 8.70
N LEU A 79 5.45 -8.72 9.23
CA LEU A 79 5.50 -8.34 10.64
C LEU A 79 4.39 -7.35 11.02
N PHE A 80 4.12 -6.36 10.18
CA PHE A 80 3.04 -5.39 10.41
C PHE A 80 1.65 -6.04 10.42
N VAL A 81 1.40 -6.94 9.47
CA VAL A 81 0.14 -7.72 9.42
C VAL A 81 0.02 -8.63 10.65
N ALA A 82 1.12 -9.25 11.09
CA ALA A 82 1.13 -10.17 12.22
C ALA A 82 1.01 -9.49 13.61
N SER A 83 1.36 -8.21 13.73
CA SER A 83 1.39 -7.53 15.05
C SER A 83 0.01 -7.24 15.65
N GLY A 84 -1.08 -7.60 14.96
CA GLY A 84 -2.46 -7.32 15.39
C GLY A 84 -2.82 -5.82 15.38
N PRO A 85 -4.11 -5.47 15.38
CA PRO A 85 -4.54 -4.09 15.54
C PRO A 85 -4.11 -3.58 16.92
N GLU A 86 -3.37 -2.48 16.94
CA GLU A 86 -3.08 -1.76 18.18
C GLU A 86 -4.43 -1.34 18.77
N SER A 87 -4.75 -1.80 19.98
CA SER A 87 -5.95 -1.34 20.68
C SER A 87 -5.81 0.16 20.83
N ALA A 88 -6.60 0.93 20.09
CA ALA A 88 -6.65 2.38 20.24
C ALA A 88 -6.97 2.66 21.71
N GLN A 89 -5.98 3.12 22.48
CA GLN A 89 -6.25 3.67 23.79
C GLN A 89 -7.11 4.90 23.59
N SER A 90 -8.38 4.77 24.00
CA SER A 90 -9.35 5.85 24.10
C SER A 90 -8.75 6.97 24.95
N GLY A 91 -8.54 8.14 24.35
CA GLY A 91 -8.33 9.40 25.05
C GLY A 91 -9.65 10.11 25.26
#